data_AF-A0A2N2I4L1-F1
#
_entry.id   AF-A0A2N2I4L1-F1
#
_cell.length_a   1.000
_cell.length_b   1.000
_cell.length_c   1.000
_cell.angle_alpha   90.00
_cell.angle_beta   90.00
_cell.angle_gamma   90.00
#
_symmetry.space_group_name_H-M   'P 1'
#
loop_
_entity.id
_entity.type
_entity.pdbx_description
1 polymer ?
#
loop_
_entity_poly.entity_id
_entity_poly.type
_entity_poly.pdbx_seq_one_letter_code
_entity_poly.pdbx_strand_id
1 'polypeptide(L)'
;PRRAPSAPVHEVHEAPAAPRTRAAISHAPAHRAAADVFVHRQALSTAPVRAVAVAHEKSNAVGTVELSCTAAGLLIQFVRISSYTEGYVPYPATSSERITVPYEQVARVDVDGDGLVHLTLDPSCTPYHRMVLAGLARDPAFDHVASHRRRARIERNVTLAALVVWVPVALLLRAVLPDLSAAIVMGMAASTGLVLHLTRRDIASKLVLFNRDTELVRDELIGELRYRLAPGRVRSTLGASEVPAPEAAPAELGEPQEADVGSLRGLFATAGVVAVVAAVAILIGKNLLFSSPPDPEAMWGEARNEQEEPRPAADPLASAGPVIAADPTPVIPPPPPCSCDRADSPLWSDGVPRMSVLAHNRPGPTSVERPSMYPEIAVVNNSAEDLKDIVMVVDFLLGPRDGRKARVVDKQDLFWEGRLGPGRAVKWRVRGRGDDYAVTSFVSGMIGQEAKPAPADEFYKLSMTANTPSVRLHGTKMLAYLGDERVVEGLEKLRQEGREEMADTIEQIAAASRPLRVCSVQSNLDPADKGRLIVKACVYNASPVQVPRPWVTATAKLVESATDARWSLPEDLPSKTGLITMGTVPIPTAEDEADPKSTIVQVAAER
;
A
#
# COMPACT_ATOMS: atom_id res chain seq x y z
N PRO A 1 -18.15 23.66 44.40
CA PRO A 1 -17.69 24.12 45.74
C PRO A 1 -16.92 23.00 46.47
N ARG A 2 -15.73 23.33 47.01
CA ARG A 2 -14.90 22.66 48.06
C ARG A 2 -15.44 21.33 48.66
N ARG A 3 -14.64 20.31 48.99
CA ARG A 3 -13.17 20.17 49.19
C ARG A 3 -12.79 18.68 49.29
N ALA A 4 -11.53 18.33 49.02
CA ALA A 4 -10.84 17.16 49.61
C ALA A 4 -9.80 17.69 50.65
N PRO A 5 -8.81 16.91 51.19
CA PRO A 5 -8.66 15.45 51.35
C PRO A 5 -8.22 15.06 52.80
N SER A 6 -7.99 13.76 53.09
CA SER A 6 -6.97 13.31 54.08
C SER A 6 -6.69 11.78 54.06
N ALA A 7 -5.42 11.41 54.25
CA ALA A 7 -4.90 10.11 54.73
C ALA A 7 -4.40 10.32 56.21
N PRO A 8 -3.58 9.49 56.93
CA PRO A 8 -2.71 8.36 56.52
C PRO A 8 -2.40 7.24 57.60
N VAL A 9 -1.34 6.42 57.34
CA VAL A 9 -0.44 5.62 58.26
C VAL A 9 -0.89 4.33 58.99
N HIS A 10 -0.13 3.23 58.77
CA HIS A 10 0.66 2.37 59.72
C HIS A 10 1.45 1.32 58.87
N GLU A 11 2.72 0.88 59.07
CA GLU A 11 3.54 0.39 60.23
C GLU A 11 3.33 -1.12 60.55
N VAL A 12 4.32 -1.99 60.86
CA VAL A 12 5.80 -1.91 61.15
C VAL A 12 6.55 -3.17 60.57
N HIS A 13 7.86 -3.35 60.85
CA HIS A 13 8.71 -4.58 60.87
C HIS A 13 9.56 -4.98 59.63
N GLU A 14 10.81 -5.48 59.74
CA GLU A 14 11.86 -5.40 60.80
C GLU A 14 13.22 -5.84 60.18
N ALA A 15 14.36 -5.42 60.74
CA ALA A 15 15.70 -5.82 60.30
C ALA A 15 16.29 -6.94 61.20
N PRO A 16 17.38 -7.62 60.79
CA PRO A 16 18.60 -7.41 61.57
C PRO A 16 19.96 -7.51 60.83
N ALA A 17 20.90 -6.71 61.36
CA ALA A 17 22.33 -6.98 61.60
C ALA A 17 23.32 -7.36 60.47
N ALA A 18 24.45 -6.65 60.46
CA ALA A 18 25.65 -6.91 59.67
C ALA A 18 26.67 -7.81 60.41
N PRO A 19 27.83 -8.11 59.78
CA PRO A 19 29.06 -7.55 60.37
C PRO A 19 30.06 -6.95 59.36
N ARG A 20 30.91 -6.04 59.86
CA ARG A 20 32.04 -5.41 59.14
C ARG A 20 33.37 -5.86 59.74
N THR A 21 34.32 -6.30 58.92
CA THR A 21 35.80 -6.22 59.11
C THR A 21 36.50 -6.87 57.89
N ARG A 22 37.75 -6.60 57.50
CA ARG A 22 38.60 -5.39 57.47
C ARG A 22 39.89 -5.76 56.69
N ALA A 23 40.32 -4.91 55.75
CA ALA A 23 41.66 -4.83 55.13
C ALA A 23 42.27 -6.06 54.40
N ALA A 24 42.63 -5.85 53.13
CA ALA A 24 43.97 -6.17 52.61
C ALA A 24 44.25 -5.32 51.36
N ILE A 25 45.28 -4.47 51.39
CA ILE A 25 45.80 -3.78 50.20
C ILE A 25 46.95 -4.63 49.67
N SER A 26 46.92 -4.96 48.38
CA SER A 26 47.99 -5.70 47.68
C SER A 26 48.21 -5.09 46.30
N HIS A 27 49.48 -4.85 45.95
CA HIS A 27 49.88 -4.17 44.72
C HIS A 27 50.05 -5.13 43.53
N ALA A 28 49.43 -4.76 42.39
CA ALA A 28 49.86 -5.05 41.01
C ALA A 28 49.88 -6.54 40.52
N PRO A 29 49.97 -6.82 39.19
CA PRO A 29 50.05 -5.90 38.05
C PRO A 29 48.98 -6.07 36.93
N ALA A 30 48.38 -4.94 36.54
CA ALA A 30 48.43 -4.36 35.19
C ALA A 30 48.23 -5.18 33.88
N HIS A 31 47.65 -6.40 33.87
CA HIS A 31 47.40 -7.13 32.60
C HIS A 31 45.94 -7.52 32.28
N ARG A 32 44.94 -7.16 33.10
CA ARG A 32 43.50 -7.40 32.79
C ARG A 32 42.70 -6.18 32.31
N ALA A 33 43.17 -4.96 32.58
CA ALA A 33 42.41 -3.73 32.28
C ALA A 33 42.14 -3.50 30.77
N ALA A 34 42.93 -4.08 29.87
CA ALA A 34 42.70 -3.96 28.43
C ALA A 34 41.53 -4.82 27.91
N ALA A 35 41.21 -5.93 28.59
CA ALA A 35 40.11 -6.81 28.21
C ALA A 35 38.75 -6.26 28.67
N ASP A 36 38.65 -5.82 29.92
CA ASP A 36 37.39 -5.32 30.48
C ASP A 36 36.92 -4.01 29.82
N VAL A 37 37.85 -3.15 29.38
CA VAL A 37 37.52 -1.94 28.60
C VAL A 37 36.98 -2.26 27.20
N PHE A 38 37.38 -3.39 26.60
CA PHE A 38 36.85 -3.84 25.31
C PHE A 38 35.46 -4.50 25.43
N VAL A 39 35.21 -5.24 26.51
CA VAL A 39 33.92 -5.93 26.74
C VAL A 39 32.82 -4.94 27.15
N HIS A 40 33.13 -3.89 27.92
CA HIS A 40 32.12 -2.91 28.35
C HIS A 40 31.60 -1.96 27.26
N ARG A 41 32.16 -1.98 26.03
CA ARG A 41 31.66 -1.16 24.91
C ARG A 41 30.53 -1.81 24.11
N GLN A 42 30.23 -3.09 24.35
CA GLN A 42 29.29 -3.87 23.52
C GLN A 42 27.79 -3.67 23.86
N ALA A 43 27.46 -3.01 24.97
CA ALA A 43 26.08 -2.89 25.47
C ALA A 43 25.45 -1.48 25.38
N LEU A 44 26.14 -0.50 24.77
CA LEU A 44 25.59 0.85 24.59
C LEU A 44 24.79 0.93 23.28
N SER A 45 23.47 1.08 23.41
CA SER A 45 22.64 1.64 22.34
C SER A 45 23.09 3.09 22.12
N THR A 46 23.42 3.46 20.89
CA THR A 46 23.69 4.88 20.58
C THR A 46 22.46 5.72 20.88
N ALA A 47 22.64 6.91 21.45
CA ALA A 47 21.54 7.87 21.58
C ALA A 47 20.92 8.14 20.19
N PRO A 48 19.58 8.25 20.09
CA PRO A 48 18.90 8.31 18.80
C PRO A 48 19.29 9.53 17.98
N VAL A 49 19.31 9.36 16.67
CA VAL A 49 19.59 10.38 15.67
C VAL A 49 18.36 10.51 14.78
N ARG A 50 17.74 11.70 14.77
CA ARG A 50 16.68 12.03 13.82
C ARG A 50 17.27 12.47 12.50
N ALA A 51 16.63 12.06 11.41
CA ALA A 51 16.98 12.48 10.07
C ALA A 51 15.72 12.77 9.26
N VAL A 52 15.85 13.63 8.25
CA VAL A 52 14.79 13.91 7.31
C VAL A 52 15.07 13.16 6.01
N ALA A 53 14.21 12.20 5.66
CA ALA A 53 14.18 11.60 4.34
C ALA A 53 13.68 12.65 3.32
N VAL A 54 14.49 12.93 2.30
CA VAL A 54 14.26 13.98 1.30
C VAL A 54 13.81 13.41 -0.05
N ALA A 55 13.04 14.22 -0.77
CA ALA A 55 12.60 13.93 -2.14
C ALA A 55 13.81 13.88 -3.08
N HIS A 56 14.13 12.68 -3.58
CA HIS A 56 15.31 12.40 -4.40
C HIS A 56 15.05 11.13 -5.22
N GLU A 57 15.48 11.06 -6.50
CA GLU A 57 15.39 9.89 -7.41
C GLU A 57 15.73 8.51 -6.78
N LYS A 58 16.61 8.47 -5.76
CA LYS A 58 17.08 7.25 -5.09
C LYS A 58 16.29 6.92 -3.82
N SER A 59 15.46 7.85 -3.33
CA SER A 59 14.58 7.65 -2.17
C SER A 59 13.25 7.06 -2.65
N ASN A 60 12.67 6.14 -1.90
CA ASN A 60 11.26 5.74 -2.05
C ASN A 60 10.38 6.21 -0.88
N ALA A 61 10.94 7.05 0.00
CA ALA A 61 10.24 7.63 1.13
C ALA A 61 10.70 9.08 1.42
N VAL A 62 9.82 9.88 2.03
CA VAL A 62 10.09 11.24 2.52
C VAL A 62 9.48 11.45 3.89
N GLY A 63 10.06 12.34 4.71
CA GLY A 63 9.56 12.65 6.05
C GLY A 63 10.63 12.53 7.12
N THR A 64 10.26 12.14 8.34
CA THR A 64 11.13 12.07 9.51
C THR A 64 11.28 10.64 9.99
N VAL A 65 12.52 10.21 10.14
CA VAL A 65 12.91 8.94 10.77
C VAL A 65 13.82 9.20 11.96
N GLU A 66 13.78 8.29 12.92
CA GLU A 66 14.68 8.26 14.06
C GLU A 66 15.45 6.94 14.03
N LEU A 67 16.77 7.04 14.02
CA LEU A 67 17.71 5.93 13.86
C LEU A 67 18.48 5.72 15.16
N SER A 68 18.67 4.47 15.58
CA SER A 68 19.61 4.14 16.65
C SER A 68 20.28 2.79 16.38
N CYS A 69 21.59 2.74 16.55
CA CYS A 69 22.36 1.50 16.46
C CYS A 69 22.22 0.74 17.78
N THR A 70 21.63 -0.44 17.73
CA THR A 70 21.46 -1.34 18.88
C THR A 70 22.32 -2.59 18.70
N ALA A 71 22.41 -3.44 19.73
CA ALA A 71 23.09 -4.73 19.63
C ALA A 71 22.40 -5.71 18.64
N ALA A 72 21.06 -5.64 18.51
CA ALA A 72 20.28 -6.53 17.67
C ALA A 72 20.17 -6.08 16.19
N GLY A 73 20.44 -4.80 15.91
CA GLY A 73 20.29 -4.23 14.58
C GLY A 73 20.16 -2.71 14.58
N LEU A 74 19.91 -2.15 13.40
CA LEU A 74 19.54 -0.75 13.21
C LEU A 74 18.05 -0.59 13.56
N LEU A 75 17.76 0.06 14.69
CA LEU A 75 16.40 0.41 15.07
C LEU A 75 15.98 1.67 14.29
N ILE A 76 14.88 1.55 13.54
CA ILE A 76 14.30 2.62 12.73
C ILE A 76 12.89 2.87 13.25
N GLN A 77 12.64 4.10 13.69
CA GLN A 77 11.31 4.56 14.07
C GLN A 77 10.81 5.60 13.06
N PHE A 78 9.68 5.29 12.44
CA PHE A 78 8.99 6.15 11.49
C PHE A 78 8.16 7.17 12.27
N VAL A 79 8.76 8.35 12.49
CA VAL A 79 8.11 9.44 13.25
C VAL A 79 6.98 10.06 12.41
N ARG A 80 7.25 10.30 11.13
CA ARG A 80 6.31 10.87 10.16
C ARG A 80 6.86 10.60 8.76
N ILE A 81 6.58 9.44 8.17
CA ILE A 81 7.13 9.04 6.86
C ILE A 81 6.01 8.80 5.84
N SER A 82 6.24 9.19 4.60
CA SER A 82 5.38 8.96 3.45
C SER A 82 6.17 8.17 2.40
N SER A 83 5.50 7.32 1.62
CA SER A 83 6.08 6.84 0.36
C SER A 83 6.30 8.01 -0.60
N TYR A 84 7.32 7.90 -1.43
CA TYR A 84 7.73 8.92 -2.39
C TYR A 84 8.12 8.30 -3.72
N THR A 85 7.59 8.88 -4.79
CA THR A 85 7.95 8.61 -6.18
C THR A 85 8.15 9.95 -6.85
N GLU A 86 9.24 10.12 -7.58
CA GLU A 86 9.54 11.38 -8.26
C GLU A 86 8.45 11.76 -9.28
N GLY A 87 8.03 13.03 -9.26
CA GLY A 87 6.91 13.52 -10.07
C GLY A 87 5.52 13.36 -9.43
N TYR A 88 5.40 12.66 -8.29
CA TYR A 88 4.13 12.45 -7.58
C TYR A 88 4.07 13.22 -6.25
N VAL A 89 2.85 13.53 -5.81
CA VAL A 89 2.62 14.14 -4.49
C VAL A 89 2.88 13.09 -3.40
N PRO A 90 3.68 13.37 -2.35
CA PRO A 90 3.89 12.42 -1.26
C PRO A 90 2.57 12.03 -0.58
N TYR A 91 2.46 10.75 -0.23
CA TYR A 91 1.29 10.19 0.46
C TYR A 91 1.11 10.80 1.88
N PRO A 92 -0.07 10.68 2.52
CA PRO A 92 -0.23 11.02 3.92
C PRO A 92 0.82 10.32 4.79
N ALA A 93 1.37 11.02 5.77
CA ALA A 93 2.54 10.53 6.48
C ALA A 93 2.16 9.59 7.63
N THR A 94 2.51 8.31 7.49
CA THR A 94 2.45 7.28 8.53
C THR A 94 3.30 7.69 9.73
N SER A 95 2.83 7.40 10.94
CA SER A 95 3.56 7.65 12.18
C SER A 95 3.48 6.46 13.13
N SER A 96 4.48 6.34 14.00
CA SER A 96 4.57 5.39 15.14
C SER A 96 4.94 3.94 14.84
N GLU A 97 5.18 3.55 13.59
CA GLU A 97 5.80 2.26 13.29
C GLU A 97 7.29 2.26 13.69
N ARG A 98 7.75 1.18 14.32
CA ARG A 98 9.14 0.99 14.75
C ARG A 98 9.59 -0.42 14.40
N ILE A 99 10.63 -0.51 13.58
CA ILE A 99 11.22 -1.77 13.12
C ILE A 99 12.68 -1.88 13.60
N THR A 100 13.13 -3.09 13.89
CA THR A 100 14.56 -3.37 14.12
C THR A 100 15.06 -4.14 12.91
N VAL A 101 15.98 -3.55 12.14
CA VAL A 101 16.54 -4.17 10.94
C VAL A 101 17.87 -4.83 11.30
N PRO A 102 18.00 -6.17 11.22
CA PRO A 102 19.27 -6.87 11.32
C PRO A 102 20.35 -6.23 10.44
N TYR A 103 21.58 -6.10 10.93
CA TYR A 103 22.67 -5.47 10.17
C TYR A 103 22.97 -6.19 8.84
N GLU A 104 22.69 -7.49 8.76
CA GLU A 104 22.76 -8.28 7.52
C GLU A 104 21.71 -7.91 6.46
N GLN A 105 20.57 -7.34 6.86
CA GLN A 105 19.50 -6.82 5.99
C GLN A 105 19.66 -5.33 5.64
N VAL A 106 20.65 -4.62 6.23
CA VAL A 106 21.05 -3.28 5.77
C VAL A 106 21.96 -3.44 4.54
N ALA A 107 21.36 -3.41 3.35
CA ALA A 107 22.03 -3.71 2.09
C ALA A 107 23.20 -2.76 1.78
N ARG A 108 23.01 -1.43 1.97
CA ARG A 108 24.05 -0.42 1.67
C ARG A 108 23.82 0.90 2.40
N VAL A 109 24.91 1.56 2.76
CA VAL A 109 24.93 2.95 3.24
C VAL A 109 25.97 3.74 2.45
N ASP A 110 25.57 4.75 1.70
CA ASP A 110 26.50 5.66 1.01
C ASP A 110 26.38 7.08 1.58
N VAL A 111 27.49 7.82 1.64
CA VAL A 111 27.48 9.28 1.84
C VAL A 111 27.95 9.96 0.56
N ASP A 112 27.12 10.84 0.01
CA ASP A 112 27.40 11.59 -1.22
C ASP A 112 28.22 12.86 -0.97
N GLY A 113 28.70 13.50 -2.03
CA GLY A 113 29.51 14.74 -1.98
C GLY A 113 28.78 15.93 -1.33
N ASP A 114 27.46 16.01 -1.48
CA ASP A 114 26.60 16.99 -0.80
C ASP A 114 26.29 16.62 0.66
N GLY A 115 26.89 15.54 1.20
CA GLY A 115 26.72 15.11 2.59
C GLY A 115 25.40 14.38 2.90
N LEU A 116 24.62 14.05 1.86
CA LEU A 116 23.43 13.20 1.97
C LEU A 116 23.78 11.75 2.30
N VAL A 117 22.99 11.11 3.16
CA VAL A 117 23.16 9.68 3.52
C VAL A 117 22.11 8.83 2.82
N HIS A 118 22.54 7.99 1.89
CA HIS A 118 21.70 7.02 1.20
C HIS A 118 21.66 5.71 2.00
N LEU A 119 20.53 5.40 2.63
CA LEU A 119 20.29 4.17 3.38
C LEU A 119 19.41 3.24 2.53
N THR A 120 19.97 2.07 2.15
CA THR A 120 19.27 1.00 1.44
C THR A 120 19.14 -0.22 2.33
N LEU A 121 17.91 -0.70 2.49
CA LEU A 121 17.52 -1.88 3.27
C LEU A 121 17.04 -2.99 2.33
N ASP A 122 16.93 -4.21 2.85
CA ASP A 122 16.22 -5.30 2.17
C ASP A 122 14.71 -4.94 2.03
N PRO A 123 14.11 -5.05 0.83
CA PRO A 123 12.68 -4.76 0.62
C PRO A 123 11.72 -5.62 1.47
N SER A 124 12.16 -6.77 1.97
CA SER A 124 11.35 -7.64 2.85
C SER A 124 11.14 -7.06 4.25
N CYS A 125 11.99 -6.13 4.71
CA CYS A 125 11.89 -5.55 6.05
C CYS A 125 10.83 -4.46 6.17
N THR A 126 10.62 -3.68 5.11
CA THR A 126 9.76 -2.49 5.12
C THR A 126 9.50 -2.00 3.69
N PRO A 127 8.30 -1.45 3.39
CA PRO A 127 8.09 -0.75 2.11
C PRO A 127 9.07 0.42 1.94
N TYR A 128 9.49 1.10 3.02
CA TYR A 128 10.37 2.27 3.01
C TYR A 128 11.88 1.92 2.91
N HIS A 129 12.22 0.94 2.06
CA HIS A 129 13.55 0.34 1.99
C HIS A 129 14.65 1.19 1.32
N ARG A 130 14.33 2.36 0.74
CA ARG A 130 15.32 3.30 0.21
C ARG A 130 15.08 4.71 0.73
N MET A 131 16.01 5.23 1.54
CA MET A 131 15.89 6.56 2.14
C MET A 131 17.13 7.39 1.84
N VAL A 132 16.95 8.60 1.30
CA VAL A 132 18.01 9.61 1.23
C VAL A 132 17.81 10.60 2.36
N LEU A 133 18.76 10.65 3.29
CA LEU A 133 18.63 11.32 4.58
C LEU A 133 19.47 12.61 4.62
N ALA A 134 18.87 13.67 5.16
CA ALA A 134 19.49 14.98 5.38
C ALA A 134 19.16 15.53 6.79
N GLY A 135 19.93 16.50 7.28
CA GLY A 135 19.65 17.16 8.56
C GLY A 135 19.71 16.23 9.76
N LEU A 136 20.77 15.41 9.87
CA LEU A 136 20.91 14.47 10.98
C LEU A 136 21.11 15.22 12.30
N ALA A 137 20.24 15.01 13.29
CA ALA A 137 20.24 15.77 14.55
C ALA A 137 19.89 14.89 15.76
N ARG A 138 20.47 15.21 16.92
CA ARG A 138 20.14 14.58 18.21
C ARG A 138 18.94 15.23 18.93
N ASP A 139 18.43 16.34 18.40
CA ASP A 139 17.24 17.05 18.93
C ASP A 139 15.95 16.25 18.64
N PRO A 140 15.22 15.76 19.66
CA PRO A 140 13.96 15.03 19.46
C PRO A 140 12.83 15.94 18.95
N ALA A 141 12.97 17.27 19.02
CA ALA A 141 12.05 18.22 18.39
C ALA A 141 12.34 18.43 16.90
N PHE A 142 13.39 17.82 16.35
CA PHE A 142 13.66 17.83 14.92
C PHE A 142 12.63 16.96 14.17
N ASP A 143 12.06 17.53 13.12
CA ASP A 143 11.01 16.95 12.26
C ASP A 143 11.00 17.67 10.91
N HIS A 144 10.58 17.00 9.85
CA HIS A 144 10.40 17.55 8.50
C HIS A 144 9.52 18.82 8.50
N VAL A 145 8.47 18.89 9.33
CA VAL A 145 7.64 20.10 9.44
C VAL A 145 8.39 21.23 10.15
N ALA A 146 9.16 20.91 11.20
CA ALA A 146 9.98 21.89 11.91
C ALA A 146 11.12 22.43 11.03
N SER A 147 11.81 21.57 10.27
CA SER A 147 12.87 21.95 9.34
C SER A 147 12.33 22.75 8.15
N HIS A 148 11.15 22.42 7.62
CA HIS A 148 10.46 23.22 6.61
C HIS A 148 10.09 24.62 7.16
N ARG A 149 9.53 24.71 8.37
CA ARG A 149 9.23 26.00 9.04
C ARG A 149 10.48 26.82 9.40
N ARG A 150 11.63 26.18 9.65
CA ARG A 150 12.92 26.88 9.81
C ARG A 150 13.40 27.41 8.46
N ARG A 151 13.42 26.59 7.40
CA ARG A 151 13.77 27.00 6.03
C ARG A 151 12.93 28.16 5.51
N ALA A 152 11.60 28.06 5.55
CA ALA A 152 10.70 29.13 5.11
C ALA A 152 10.88 30.46 5.88
N ARG A 153 11.23 30.40 7.18
CA ARG A 153 11.59 31.60 7.94
C ARG A 153 12.92 32.20 7.49
N ILE A 154 13.93 31.37 7.21
CA ILE A 154 15.22 31.84 6.69
C ILE A 154 15.05 32.43 5.29
N GLU A 155 14.33 31.77 4.37
CA GLU A 155 14.02 32.31 3.04
C GLU A 155 13.35 33.68 3.12
N ARG A 156 12.35 33.84 4.01
CA ARG A 156 11.70 35.13 4.24
C ARG A 156 12.67 36.17 4.80
N ASN A 157 13.47 35.80 5.80
CA ASN A 157 14.44 36.72 6.42
C ASN A 157 15.54 37.14 5.43
N VAL A 158 16.00 36.23 4.56
CA VAL A 158 16.93 36.52 3.46
C VAL A 158 16.31 37.51 2.47
N THR A 159 15.04 37.31 2.07
CA THR A 159 14.36 38.30 1.19
C THR A 159 14.13 39.66 1.85
N LEU A 160 13.86 39.71 3.15
CA LEU A 160 13.71 40.97 3.88
C LEU A 160 15.07 41.69 4.05
N ALA A 161 16.13 40.95 4.41
CA ALA A 161 17.48 41.48 4.48
C ALA A 161 17.96 41.99 3.12
N ALA A 162 17.61 41.31 2.02
CA ALA A 162 17.85 41.79 0.67
C ALA A 162 17.30 43.20 0.47
N LEU A 163 16.02 43.40 0.74
CA LEU A 163 15.34 44.70 0.56
C LEU A 163 15.91 45.77 1.49
N VAL A 164 16.12 45.43 2.77
CA VAL A 164 16.64 46.35 3.80
C VAL A 164 18.09 46.78 3.55
N VAL A 165 18.92 45.95 2.92
CA VAL A 165 20.31 46.31 2.57
C VAL A 165 20.38 46.98 1.20
N TRP A 166 19.71 46.44 0.17
CA TRP A 166 19.86 46.95 -1.19
C TRP A 166 19.17 48.29 -1.44
N VAL A 167 18.07 48.62 -0.74
CA VAL A 167 17.42 49.93 -0.90
C VAL A 167 18.32 51.08 -0.39
N PRO A 168 18.87 51.04 0.85
CA PRO A 168 19.85 52.03 1.28
C PRO A 168 21.13 52.07 0.44
N VAL A 169 21.64 50.92 -0.03
CA VAL A 169 22.81 50.88 -0.91
C VAL A 169 22.53 51.55 -2.26
N ALA A 170 21.36 51.33 -2.86
CA ALA A 170 20.97 52.03 -4.09
C ALA A 170 20.81 53.55 -3.87
N LEU A 171 20.20 53.98 -2.76
CA LEU A 171 20.05 55.39 -2.42
C LEU A 171 21.41 56.06 -2.16
N LEU A 172 22.32 55.39 -1.43
CA LEU A 172 23.67 55.87 -1.16
C LEU A 172 24.50 55.95 -2.46
N LEU A 173 24.44 54.91 -3.31
CA LEU A 173 25.14 54.91 -4.60
C LEU A 173 24.64 56.03 -5.51
N ARG A 174 23.34 56.30 -5.51
CA ARG A 174 22.73 57.43 -6.25
C ARG A 174 23.14 58.79 -5.69
N ALA A 175 23.37 58.90 -4.39
CA ALA A 175 23.82 60.13 -3.74
C ALA A 175 25.32 60.41 -3.97
N VAL A 176 26.16 59.36 -4.00
CA VAL A 176 27.61 59.47 -4.22
C VAL A 176 27.97 59.62 -5.71
N LEU A 177 27.20 59.01 -6.61
CA LEU A 177 27.45 59.03 -8.07
C LEU A 177 26.23 59.61 -8.82
N PRO A 178 26.07 60.94 -8.86
CA PRO A 178 24.90 61.61 -9.45
C PRO A 178 24.81 61.46 -10.99
N ASP A 179 25.91 61.13 -11.66
CA ASP A 179 25.94 60.92 -13.12
C ASP A 179 25.51 59.50 -13.53
N LEU A 180 25.47 58.56 -12.58
CA LEU A 180 24.97 57.20 -12.82
C LEU A 180 23.45 57.24 -13.03
N SER A 181 23.00 56.85 -14.22
CA SER A 181 21.57 56.86 -14.54
C SER A 181 20.80 55.99 -13.55
N ALA A 182 19.61 56.46 -13.14
CA ALA A 182 18.76 55.74 -12.20
C ALA A 182 18.44 54.32 -12.68
N ALA A 183 18.38 54.10 -14.00
CA ALA A 183 18.21 52.80 -14.62
C ALA A 183 19.36 51.82 -14.30
N ILE A 184 20.61 52.27 -14.28
CA ILE A 184 21.77 51.41 -13.96
C ILE A 184 21.79 51.03 -12.47
N VAL A 185 21.53 52.00 -11.58
CA VAL A 185 21.45 51.75 -10.13
C VAL A 185 20.31 50.79 -9.80
N MET A 186 19.13 50.99 -10.39
CA MET A 186 18.00 50.07 -10.27
C MET A 186 18.30 48.70 -10.88
N GLY A 187 19.04 48.63 -12.00
CA GLY A 187 19.47 47.37 -12.62
C GLY A 187 20.41 46.54 -11.74
N MET A 188 21.37 47.18 -11.05
CA MET A 188 22.24 46.51 -10.08
C MET A 188 21.47 45.99 -8.85
N ALA A 189 20.56 46.80 -8.30
CA ALA A 189 19.72 46.39 -7.19
C ALA A 189 18.76 45.24 -7.57
N ALA A 190 18.14 45.33 -8.76
CA ALA A 190 17.23 44.30 -9.27
C ALA A 190 17.94 42.98 -9.59
N SER A 191 19.11 43.03 -10.24
CA SER A 191 19.90 41.82 -10.54
C SER A 191 20.43 41.16 -9.27
N THR A 192 20.95 41.91 -8.30
CA THR A 192 21.45 41.31 -7.05
C THR A 192 20.31 40.80 -6.16
N GLY A 193 19.18 41.51 -6.14
CA GLY A 193 17.94 41.03 -5.52
C GLY A 193 17.43 39.74 -6.17
N LEU A 194 17.50 39.63 -7.50
CA LEU A 194 17.16 38.42 -8.25
C LEU A 194 18.10 37.25 -7.91
N VAL A 195 19.42 37.47 -7.85
CA VAL A 195 20.39 36.46 -7.42
C VAL A 195 20.02 35.91 -6.06
N LEU A 196 19.84 36.79 -5.08
CA LEU A 196 19.54 36.37 -3.72
C LEU A 196 18.15 35.70 -3.61
N HIS A 197 17.19 36.10 -4.45
CA HIS A 197 15.89 35.45 -4.57
C HIS A 197 15.97 34.04 -5.18
N LEU A 198 16.87 33.82 -6.15
CA LEU A 198 17.10 32.52 -6.77
C LEU A 198 17.90 31.59 -5.83
N THR A 199 18.88 32.10 -5.09
CA THR A 199 19.73 31.30 -4.20
C THR A 199 19.18 31.10 -2.79
N ARG A 200 18.16 31.86 -2.35
CA ARG A 200 17.60 31.76 -0.97
C ARG A 200 17.25 30.35 -0.52
N ARG A 201 16.77 29.48 -1.42
CA ARG A 201 16.37 28.10 -1.10
C ARG A 201 17.57 27.19 -0.86
N ASP A 202 18.67 27.38 -1.58
CA ASP A 202 19.94 26.69 -1.35
C ASP A 202 20.56 27.14 -0.02
N ILE A 203 20.66 28.45 0.20
CA ILE A 203 21.15 29.05 1.45
C ILE A 203 20.34 28.53 2.65
N ALA A 204 19.01 28.57 2.58
CA ALA A 204 18.15 28.06 3.65
C ALA A 204 18.28 26.54 3.87
N SER A 205 18.50 25.76 2.80
CA SER A 205 18.68 24.32 2.92
C SER A 205 20.03 23.96 3.55
N LYS A 206 21.12 24.61 3.14
CA LYS A 206 22.45 24.46 3.76
C LYS A 206 22.43 24.81 5.24
N LEU A 207 21.91 25.99 5.61
CA LEU A 207 21.84 26.44 7.00
C LEU A 207 20.98 25.56 7.94
N VAL A 208 20.05 24.76 7.41
CA VAL A 208 19.11 23.94 8.23
C VAL A 208 19.38 22.44 8.17
N LEU A 209 19.92 21.92 7.07
CA LEU A 209 20.11 20.48 6.86
C LEU A 209 21.60 20.06 6.82
N PHE A 210 22.50 21.01 6.52
CA PHE A 210 23.93 20.78 6.31
C PHE A 210 24.74 21.83 7.10
N ASN A 211 24.46 21.93 8.40
CA ASN A 211 25.25 22.76 9.30
C ASN A 211 26.29 21.89 10.02
N ARG A 212 27.27 22.52 10.67
CA ARG A 212 28.38 21.81 11.32
C ARG A 212 27.91 20.78 12.36
N ASP A 213 26.81 21.05 13.07
CA ASP A 213 26.23 20.10 14.02
C ASP A 213 25.64 18.88 13.32
N THR A 214 24.95 19.07 12.19
CA THR A 214 24.38 17.94 11.42
C THR A 214 25.44 17.11 10.72
N GLU A 215 26.57 17.71 10.33
CA GLU A 215 27.74 17.00 9.82
C GLU A 215 28.42 16.16 10.90
N LEU A 216 28.63 16.70 12.10
CA LEU A 216 29.21 15.95 13.22
C LEU A 216 28.33 14.74 13.61
N VAL A 217 27.01 14.93 13.71
CA VAL A 217 26.06 13.85 14.02
C VAL A 217 26.00 12.81 12.90
N ARG A 218 26.12 13.23 11.63
CA ARG A 218 26.22 12.32 10.48
C ARG A 218 27.49 11.47 10.57
N ASP A 219 28.64 12.09 10.78
CA ASP A 219 29.92 11.39 10.76
C ASP A 219 30.06 10.43 11.94
N GLU A 220 29.48 10.76 13.10
CA GLU A 220 29.33 9.85 14.24
C GLU A 220 28.45 8.63 13.90
N LEU A 221 27.25 8.84 13.32
CA LEU A 221 26.35 7.75 12.91
C LEU A 221 27.00 6.85 11.84
N ILE A 222 27.69 7.43 10.87
CA ILE A 222 28.40 6.70 9.82
C ILE A 222 29.60 5.94 10.39
N GLY A 223 30.29 6.48 11.40
CA GLY A 223 31.34 5.78 12.15
C GLY A 223 30.81 4.52 12.85
N GLU A 224 29.69 4.62 13.56
CA GLU A 224 29.06 3.46 14.21
C GLU A 224 28.55 2.43 13.18
N LEU A 225 27.91 2.88 12.10
CA LEU A 225 27.45 1.99 11.02
C LEU A 225 28.62 1.26 10.33
N ARG A 226 29.78 1.92 10.15
CA ARG A 226 31.01 1.27 9.64
C ARG A 226 31.53 0.18 10.58
N TYR A 227 31.35 0.33 11.89
CA TYR A 227 31.76 -0.66 12.88
C TYR A 227 30.80 -1.87 12.96
N ARG A 228 29.50 -1.64 12.73
CA ARG A 228 28.45 -2.67 12.84
C ARG A 228 28.19 -3.46 11.54
N LEU A 229 28.40 -2.85 10.37
CA LEU A 229 28.10 -3.45 9.07
C LEU A 229 29.30 -4.20 8.49
N ALA A 230 29.02 -5.19 7.65
CA ALA A 230 30.05 -5.92 6.93
C ALA A 230 30.90 -4.99 6.02
N PRO A 231 32.21 -5.27 5.85
CA PRO A 231 33.10 -4.45 5.02
C PRO A 231 32.54 -4.17 3.61
N GLY A 232 32.69 -2.93 3.14
CA GLY A 232 32.23 -2.50 1.83
C GLY A 232 30.74 -2.16 1.70
N ARG A 233 29.91 -2.42 2.74
CA ARG A 233 28.50 -1.97 2.79
C ARG A 233 28.35 -0.48 3.09
N VAL A 234 29.30 0.12 3.81
CA VAL A 234 29.39 1.58 3.96
C VAL A 234 30.42 2.14 2.99
N ARG A 235 30.03 3.11 2.17
CA ARG A 235 30.94 3.86 1.29
C ARG A 235 30.77 5.35 1.49
N SER A 236 31.79 6.11 1.12
CA SER A 236 31.74 7.57 1.14
C SER A 236 32.50 8.08 -0.08
N THR A 237 31.87 8.96 -0.86
CA THR A 237 32.51 9.65 -1.98
C THR A 237 33.26 10.91 -1.54
N LEU A 238 33.15 11.28 -0.26
CA LEU A 238 33.94 12.32 0.41
C LEU A 238 35.40 11.88 0.62
N GLY A 239 36.17 11.75 -0.47
CA GLY A 239 37.58 11.38 -0.37
C GLY A 239 38.20 10.71 -1.60
N ALA A 240 38.16 11.37 -2.76
CA ALA A 240 38.99 11.01 -3.92
C ALA A 240 39.64 12.27 -4.53
N SER A 241 40.34 13.04 -3.69
CA SER A 241 41.28 14.08 -4.11
C SER A 241 42.53 13.96 -3.26
N GLU A 242 43.51 13.24 -3.80
CA GLU A 242 44.79 12.98 -3.14
C GLU A 242 45.69 14.20 -3.30
N VAL A 243 45.70 15.07 -2.29
CA VAL A 243 46.64 16.19 -2.17
C VAL A 243 47.53 15.89 -0.96
N PRO A 244 48.87 15.89 -1.10
CA PRO A 244 49.76 15.45 -0.04
C PRO A 244 49.69 16.37 1.18
N ALA A 245 49.65 15.78 2.37
CA ALA A 245 49.59 16.50 3.63
C ALA A 245 50.89 17.29 3.90
N PRO A 246 50.81 18.59 4.23
CA PRO A 246 51.94 19.30 4.82
C PRO A 246 52.15 18.91 6.30
N GLU A 247 53.39 19.03 6.71
CA GLU A 247 53.95 18.57 7.99
C GLU A 247 53.38 19.33 9.21
N ALA A 248 53.27 18.65 10.35
CA ALA A 248 52.60 19.18 11.54
C ALA A 248 53.47 20.15 12.36
N ALA A 249 52.87 21.25 12.81
CA ALA A 249 53.41 22.16 13.83
C ALA A 249 52.54 22.10 15.10
N PRO A 250 53.11 22.32 16.30
CA PRO A 250 52.45 21.99 17.58
C PRO A 250 51.38 22.99 18.00
N ALA A 251 50.47 22.53 18.88
CA ALA A 251 49.32 23.29 19.36
C ALA A 251 49.70 24.38 20.38
N GLU A 252 49.10 25.56 20.22
CA GLU A 252 48.97 26.55 21.29
C GLU A 252 47.51 26.58 21.81
N LEU A 253 47.35 26.69 23.13
CA LEU A 253 46.07 26.96 23.78
C LEU A 253 45.81 28.47 23.75
N GLY A 254 44.65 28.92 23.25
CA GLY A 254 44.28 30.34 23.26
C GLY A 254 42.79 30.62 22.99
N GLU A 255 42.07 30.94 24.08
CA GLU A 255 40.86 31.79 24.16
C GLU A 255 39.55 31.39 23.41
N PRO A 256 38.37 31.83 23.93
CA PRO A 256 37.08 31.49 23.35
C PRO A 256 36.78 32.34 22.11
N GLN A 257 36.82 31.70 20.94
CA GLN A 257 36.69 32.39 19.65
C GLN A 257 35.23 32.79 19.33
N GLU A 258 35.04 34.05 18.95
CA GLU A 258 33.76 34.61 18.50
C GLU A 258 33.22 33.94 17.22
N ALA A 259 31.94 34.16 16.93
CA ALA A 259 31.24 33.53 15.81
C ALA A 259 31.92 33.79 14.45
N ASP A 260 32.41 32.72 13.81
CA ASP A 260 33.20 32.77 12.59
C ASP A 260 32.41 33.30 11.38
N VAL A 261 32.85 34.44 10.85
CA VAL A 261 32.24 35.15 9.70
C VAL A 261 32.72 34.59 8.35
N GLY A 262 33.62 33.59 8.34
CA GLY A 262 34.26 33.04 7.15
C GLY A 262 33.28 32.50 6.08
N SER A 263 32.19 31.84 6.50
CA SER A 263 31.21 31.21 5.60
C SER A 263 30.51 32.19 4.63
N LEU A 264 30.45 33.48 4.97
CA LEU A 264 29.78 34.49 4.14
C LEU A 264 30.61 34.94 2.92
N ARG A 265 31.95 34.83 2.95
CA ARG A 265 32.81 35.35 1.85
C ARG A 265 32.57 34.64 0.51
N GLY A 266 32.27 33.34 0.53
CA GLY A 266 31.97 32.57 -0.70
C GLY A 266 30.66 33.00 -1.38
N LEU A 267 29.67 33.48 -0.61
CA LEU A 267 28.36 33.89 -1.12
C LEU A 267 28.38 35.27 -1.79
N PHE A 268 29.33 36.16 -1.43
CA PHE A 268 29.45 37.48 -2.07
C PHE A 268 30.19 37.44 -3.41
N ALA A 269 31.08 36.46 -3.63
CA ALA A 269 31.83 36.33 -4.89
C ALA A 269 30.93 35.95 -6.08
N THR A 270 29.90 35.12 -5.87
CA THR A 270 28.99 34.67 -6.94
C THR A 270 27.98 35.74 -7.37
N ALA A 271 27.58 36.64 -6.46
CA ALA A 271 26.65 37.72 -6.75
C ALA A 271 27.17 38.70 -7.82
N GLY A 272 28.47 39.00 -7.83
CA GLY A 272 29.08 39.89 -8.83
C GLY A 272 29.05 39.34 -10.25
N VAL A 273 29.14 38.02 -10.43
CA VAL A 273 29.19 37.37 -11.75
C VAL A 273 27.81 37.40 -12.43
N VAL A 274 26.74 37.15 -11.69
CA VAL A 274 25.38 37.07 -12.27
C VAL A 274 24.84 38.44 -12.68
N ALA A 275 25.24 39.52 -12.01
CA ALA A 275 24.89 40.89 -12.42
C ALA A 275 25.35 41.21 -13.85
N VAL A 276 26.51 40.69 -14.27
CA VAL A 276 27.05 40.87 -15.63
C VAL A 276 26.23 40.08 -16.67
N VAL A 277 25.82 38.84 -16.34
CA VAL A 277 25.03 37.99 -17.25
C VAL A 277 23.61 38.54 -17.46
N ALA A 278 22.99 39.08 -16.42
CA ALA A 278 21.65 39.68 -16.49
C ALA A 278 21.58 40.87 -17.47
N ALA A 279 22.64 41.68 -17.57
CA ALA A 279 22.72 42.80 -18.49
C ALA A 279 22.69 42.37 -19.97
N VAL A 280 23.28 41.23 -20.30
CA VAL A 280 23.34 40.69 -21.68
C VAL A 280 21.98 40.15 -22.12
N ALA A 281 21.28 39.43 -21.24
CA ALA A 281 19.98 38.82 -21.57
C ALA A 281 18.89 39.86 -21.90
N ILE A 282 18.89 41.01 -21.20
CA ILE A 282 17.90 42.09 -21.39
C ILE A 282 18.01 42.74 -22.78
N LEU A 283 19.19 42.78 -23.40
CA LEU A 283 19.36 43.30 -24.76
C LEU A 283 18.71 42.43 -25.84
N ILE A 284 18.61 41.11 -25.61
CA ILE A 284 18.15 40.14 -26.62
C ILE A 284 16.61 40.06 -26.67
N GLY A 285 15.94 40.17 -25.52
CA GLY A 285 14.48 40.01 -25.42
C GLY A 285 13.65 41.09 -26.13
N LYS A 286 14.25 42.22 -26.54
CA LYS A 286 13.52 43.38 -27.08
C LYS A 286 13.05 43.22 -28.54
N ASN A 287 13.53 42.22 -29.27
CA ASN A 287 13.36 42.11 -30.73
C ASN A 287 12.30 41.09 -31.24
N LEU A 288 11.66 40.30 -30.38
CA LEU A 288 10.93 39.08 -30.83
C LEU A 288 9.43 39.00 -30.46
N LEU A 289 8.81 40.07 -29.94
CA LEU A 289 7.43 40.03 -29.40
C LEU A 289 6.47 41.04 -30.06
N PHE A 290 6.38 41.02 -31.40
CA PHE A 290 5.31 41.69 -32.16
C PHE A 290 4.81 40.81 -33.33
N SER A 291 3.67 40.14 -33.15
CA SER A 291 2.74 39.68 -34.20
C SER A 291 1.42 39.24 -33.57
N SER A 292 0.31 39.49 -34.27
CA SER A 292 -1.08 39.48 -33.74
C SER A 292 -1.93 38.27 -34.19
N PRO A 293 -3.15 38.04 -33.63
CA PRO A 293 -3.85 36.76 -33.67
C PRO A 293 -4.92 36.64 -34.78
N PRO A 294 -5.61 35.48 -34.91
CA PRO A 294 -6.84 35.31 -35.70
C PRO A 294 -8.14 35.20 -34.87
N ASP A 295 -9.26 35.51 -35.52
CA ASP A 295 -10.65 35.48 -35.00
C ASP A 295 -11.38 34.12 -35.20
N PRO A 296 -12.59 33.92 -34.62
CA PRO A 296 -13.34 32.65 -34.63
C PRO A 296 -14.60 32.59 -35.54
N GLU A 297 -15.28 31.44 -35.47
CA GLU A 297 -16.69 31.11 -35.83
C GLU A 297 -17.05 30.48 -37.21
N ALA A 298 -18.25 29.85 -37.19
CA ALA A 298 -19.02 29.14 -38.24
C ALA A 298 -18.69 27.64 -38.50
N MET A 299 -19.65 26.70 -38.67
CA MET A 299 -21.10 26.61 -38.33
C MET A 299 -21.68 25.20 -38.67
N TRP A 300 -22.74 24.75 -37.97
CA TRP A 300 -23.78 23.74 -38.38
C TRP A 300 -23.39 22.24 -38.38
N GLY A 301 -24.31 21.25 -38.27
CA GLY A 301 -25.79 21.27 -38.29
C GLY A 301 -26.44 19.97 -37.73
N GLU A 302 -27.74 19.76 -37.94
CA GLU A 302 -28.66 19.04 -37.00
C GLU A 302 -29.63 18.01 -37.68
N ALA A 303 -30.46 17.30 -36.88
CA ALA A 303 -31.62 16.42 -37.22
C ALA A 303 -31.33 14.94 -37.64
N ARG A 304 -31.92 13.87 -37.02
CA ARG A 304 -33.33 13.31 -36.97
C ARG A 304 -33.73 12.51 -38.26
N ASN A 305 -34.54 11.43 -38.28
CA ASN A 305 -35.44 10.74 -37.33
C ASN A 305 -35.84 9.30 -37.83
N GLU A 306 -36.43 8.45 -36.95
CA GLU A 306 -37.58 7.48 -37.15
C GLU A 306 -37.59 6.18 -38.04
N GLN A 307 -38.05 5.07 -37.39
CA GLN A 307 -39.04 4.00 -37.79
C GLN A 307 -38.80 3.05 -39.02
N GLU A 308 -39.34 1.81 -39.13
CA GLU A 308 -40.23 0.95 -38.29
C GLU A 308 -40.05 -0.60 -38.57
N GLU A 309 -40.83 -1.45 -37.85
CA GLU A 309 -40.99 -2.94 -37.91
C GLU A 309 -41.69 -3.46 -39.23
N PRO A 310 -42.00 -4.78 -39.50
CA PRO A 310 -42.35 -5.89 -38.56
C PRO A 310 -41.95 -7.37 -38.90
N ARG A 311 -42.40 -8.27 -37.99
CA ARG A 311 -42.46 -9.78 -37.85
C ARG A 311 -43.23 -10.54 -39.00
N PRO A 312 -43.60 -11.87 -38.96
CA PRO A 312 -43.63 -12.89 -37.87
C PRO A 312 -43.43 -14.42 -38.21
N ALA A 313 -43.81 -15.30 -37.24
CA ALA A 313 -44.27 -16.72 -37.33
C ALA A 313 -43.22 -17.86 -37.16
N ALA A 314 -43.49 -19.01 -36.48
CA ALA A 314 -44.58 -19.41 -35.56
C ALA A 314 -44.23 -20.69 -34.74
N ASP A 315 -44.89 -20.88 -33.58
CA ASP A 315 -45.11 -22.15 -32.83
C ASP A 315 -45.96 -23.16 -33.66
N PRO A 316 -46.17 -24.49 -33.33
CA PRO A 316 -46.40 -25.00 -31.96
C PRO A 316 -46.23 -26.53 -31.59
N LEU A 317 -46.37 -26.80 -30.27
CA LEU A 317 -47.14 -27.88 -29.57
C LEU A 317 -46.84 -29.41 -29.64
N ALA A 318 -47.21 -30.04 -28.50
CA ALA A 318 -47.54 -31.45 -28.18
C ALA A 318 -46.37 -32.47 -28.02
N SER A 319 -46.19 -33.24 -26.93
CA SER A 319 -47.04 -33.84 -25.87
C SER A 319 -47.67 -35.21 -26.20
N ALA A 320 -47.12 -36.30 -25.61
CA ALA A 320 -47.83 -37.40 -24.91
C ALA A 320 -46.88 -38.61 -24.60
N GLY A 321 -47.11 -39.33 -23.49
CA GLY A 321 -46.42 -40.59 -23.12
C GLY A 321 -47.00 -41.84 -23.82
N PRO A 322 -46.75 -43.11 -23.37
CA PRO A 322 -46.94 -43.53 -21.96
C PRO A 322 -45.98 -44.61 -21.35
N VAL A 323 -45.87 -44.59 -20.01
CA VAL A 323 -46.15 -45.63 -18.96
C VAL A 323 -45.81 -47.14 -19.17
N ILE A 324 -45.45 -47.79 -18.03
CA ILE A 324 -45.43 -49.23 -17.61
C ILE A 324 -43.99 -49.73 -17.30
N ALA A 325 -43.64 -50.29 -16.12
CA ALA A 325 -44.28 -50.40 -14.79
C ALA A 325 -43.20 -50.53 -13.66
N ALA A 326 -43.39 -51.37 -12.61
CA ALA A 326 -42.50 -51.48 -11.43
C ALA A 326 -42.40 -52.91 -10.83
N ASP A 327 -41.37 -53.16 -10.00
CA ASP A 327 -41.39 -54.06 -8.81
C ASP A 327 -40.21 -53.71 -7.84
N PRO A 328 -40.02 -54.27 -6.61
CA PRO A 328 -39.88 -53.43 -5.41
C PRO A 328 -38.54 -53.50 -4.64
N THR A 329 -38.40 -52.61 -3.66
CA THR A 329 -37.17 -52.19 -2.96
C THR A 329 -36.74 -53.01 -1.74
N PRO A 330 -35.42 -53.16 -1.49
CA PRO A 330 -34.87 -53.50 -0.17
C PRO A 330 -34.85 -52.28 0.77
N VAL A 331 -35.00 -52.49 2.09
CA VAL A 331 -35.03 -51.41 3.08
C VAL A 331 -33.62 -51.03 3.54
N ILE A 332 -33.29 -49.75 3.38
CA ILE A 332 -31.99 -49.14 3.70
C ILE A 332 -32.12 -48.39 5.05
N PRO A 333 -31.13 -48.47 5.97
CA PRO A 333 -31.17 -47.72 7.24
C PRO A 333 -31.17 -46.20 7.01
N PRO A 334 -31.83 -45.41 7.87
CA PRO A 334 -31.96 -43.97 7.69
C PRO A 334 -30.59 -43.27 7.74
N PRO A 335 -30.33 -42.30 6.82
CA PRO A 335 -29.05 -41.62 6.76
C PRO A 335 -28.79 -40.76 8.01
N PRO A 336 -27.52 -40.63 8.45
CA PRO A 336 -27.18 -39.82 9.62
C PRO A 336 -27.49 -38.33 9.39
N PRO A 337 -27.95 -37.61 10.42
CA PRO A 337 -28.27 -36.19 10.32
C PRO A 337 -27.00 -35.34 10.13
N CYS A 338 -27.15 -34.22 9.42
CA CYS A 338 -26.09 -33.25 9.19
C CYS A 338 -26.64 -31.81 9.16
N SER A 339 -25.74 -30.83 9.26
CA SER A 339 -26.07 -29.40 9.30
C SER A 339 -25.17 -28.62 8.35
N CYS A 340 -25.75 -27.74 7.54
CA CYS A 340 -25.00 -26.83 6.67
C CYS A 340 -25.19 -25.37 7.13
N ASP A 341 -24.14 -24.77 7.71
CA ASP A 341 -24.11 -23.32 7.95
C ASP A 341 -24.27 -22.54 6.64
N ARG A 342 -23.66 -23.05 5.56
CA ARG A 342 -23.62 -22.49 4.20
C ARG A 342 -23.67 -23.61 3.16
N ALA A 343 -24.00 -23.27 1.92
CA ALA A 343 -23.82 -24.17 0.79
C ALA A 343 -22.34 -24.26 0.38
N ASP A 344 -21.93 -25.39 -0.18
CA ASP A 344 -20.68 -25.49 -0.96
C ASP A 344 -20.91 -24.76 -2.29
N SER A 345 -20.01 -23.85 -2.65
CA SER A 345 -20.12 -23.06 -3.88
C SER A 345 -18.73 -22.67 -4.41
N PRO A 346 -18.51 -22.66 -5.74
CA PRO A 346 -17.28 -22.12 -6.34
C PRO A 346 -17.00 -20.67 -5.94
N LEU A 347 -18.03 -19.91 -5.52
CA LEU A 347 -17.89 -18.53 -5.05
C LEU A 347 -16.96 -18.36 -3.84
N TRP A 348 -16.69 -19.42 -3.08
CA TRP A 348 -15.85 -19.40 -1.88
C TRP A 348 -15.12 -20.73 -1.63
N SER A 349 -14.82 -21.50 -2.69
CA SER A 349 -13.97 -22.70 -2.61
C SER A 349 -12.63 -22.39 -1.96
N ASP A 350 -12.05 -21.26 -2.35
CA ASP A 350 -10.73 -20.80 -1.91
C ASP A 350 -10.83 -20.00 -0.61
N GLY A 351 -12.02 -19.89 -0.02
CA GLY A 351 -12.36 -19.01 1.10
C GLY A 351 -12.81 -17.61 0.67
N VAL A 352 -13.09 -16.76 1.66
CA VAL A 352 -13.42 -15.34 1.44
C VAL A 352 -12.37 -14.50 2.18
N PRO A 353 -11.61 -13.62 1.49
CA PRO A 353 -10.60 -12.80 2.14
C PRO A 353 -11.22 -11.74 3.04
N ARG A 354 -10.47 -11.28 4.05
CA ARG A 354 -10.87 -10.16 4.92
C ARG A 354 -11.18 -8.88 4.13
N MET A 355 -10.48 -8.68 3.02
CA MET A 355 -10.75 -7.62 2.06
C MET A 355 -10.82 -8.20 0.65
N SER A 356 -11.91 -7.94 -0.07
CA SER A 356 -12.01 -8.29 -1.50
C SER A 356 -11.58 -7.12 -2.36
N VAL A 357 -10.71 -7.38 -3.34
CA VAL A 357 -10.37 -6.44 -4.41
C VAL A 357 -11.27 -6.73 -5.62
N LEU A 358 -11.92 -5.70 -6.14
CA LEU A 358 -12.86 -5.76 -7.26
C LEU A 358 -12.38 -4.78 -8.33
N ALA A 359 -11.85 -5.29 -9.44
CA ALA A 359 -11.28 -4.46 -10.49
C ALA A 359 -12.03 -4.64 -11.81
N HIS A 360 -12.27 -3.54 -12.54
CA HIS A 360 -12.95 -3.55 -13.84
C HIS A 360 -12.33 -2.51 -14.76
N ASN A 361 -12.00 -2.92 -15.98
CA ASN A 361 -11.41 -2.05 -16.99
C ASN A 361 -12.48 -1.16 -17.64
N ARG A 362 -12.24 0.15 -17.68
CA ARG A 362 -13.04 1.05 -18.50
C ARG A 362 -12.44 1.21 -19.89
N PRO A 363 -13.26 1.28 -20.95
CA PRO A 363 -12.83 1.82 -22.23
C PRO A 363 -12.25 3.22 -22.06
N GLY A 364 -11.13 3.49 -22.72
CA GLY A 364 -10.46 4.78 -22.72
C GLY A 364 -9.63 4.95 -23.98
N PRO A 365 -9.11 6.16 -24.27
CA PRO A 365 -8.29 6.38 -25.45
C PRO A 365 -6.96 5.62 -25.30
N THR A 366 -6.78 4.58 -26.11
CA THR A 366 -5.56 3.78 -26.18
C THR A 366 -4.92 3.92 -27.56
N SER A 367 -3.59 3.93 -27.61
CA SER A 367 -2.85 3.86 -28.87
C SER A 367 -2.17 2.49 -28.98
N VAL A 368 -2.10 1.93 -30.19
CA VAL A 368 -1.41 0.66 -30.45
C VAL A 368 0.07 0.72 -30.04
N GLU A 369 0.72 1.87 -30.27
CA GLU A 369 2.11 2.15 -29.90
C GLU A 369 2.29 2.48 -28.41
N ARG A 370 1.26 3.04 -27.78
CA ARG A 370 1.26 3.51 -26.39
C ARG A 370 -0.05 3.10 -25.71
N PRO A 371 -0.22 1.80 -25.40
CA PRO A 371 -1.42 1.35 -24.72
C PRO A 371 -1.45 1.97 -23.31
N SER A 372 -2.64 2.33 -22.85
CA SER A 372 -2.85 2.87 -21.51
C SER A 372 -4.23 2.48 -21.02
N MET A 373 -4.35 2.08 -19.76
CA MET A 373 -5.59 1.59 -19.20
C MET A 373 -6.13 2.50 -18.10
N TYR A 374 -7.43 2.36 -17.86
CA TYR A 374 -8.22 3.16 -16.94
C TYR A 374 -9.03 2.26 -15.99
N PRO A 375 -8.40 1.37 -15.20
CA PRO A 375 -9.14 0.48 -14.32
C PRO A 375 -9.83 1.28 -13.20
N GLU A 376 -11.08 0.90 -12.91
CA GLU A 376 -11.72 1.21 -11.63
C GLU A 376 -11.43 0.05 -10.67
N ILE A 377 -10.75 0.36 -9.57
CA ILE A 377 -10.43 -0.60 -8.52
C ILE A 377 -11.22 -0.21 -7.29
N ALA A 378 -12.06 -1.12 -6.81
CA ALA A 378 -12.77 -1.01 -5.56
C ALA A 378 -12.26 -2.07 -4.57
N VAL A 379 -12.37 -1.78 -3.29
CA VAL A 379 -12.20 -2.79 -2.23
C VAL A 379 -13.40 -2.81 -1.31
N VAL A 380 -13.70 -3.97 -0.75
CA VAL A 380 -14.76 -4.17 0.25
C VAL A 380 -14.16 -4.82 1.49
N ASN A 381 -14.41 -4.24 2.67
CA ASN A 381 -14.11 -4.90 3.94
C ASN A 381 -15.17 -5.97 4.22
N ASN A 382 -14.77 -7.24 4.18
CA ASN A 382 -15.66 -8.37 4.44
C ASN A 382 -15.73 -8.74 5.93
N SER A 383 -14.89 -8.14 6.78
CA SER A 383 -14.76 -8.49 8.19
C SER A 383 -15.58 -7.60 9.12
N ALA A 384 -15.93 -8.11 10.30
CA ALA A 384 -16.60 -7.38 11.38
C ALA A 384 -15.72 -6.32 12.06
N GLU A 385 -14.45 -6.21 11.67
CA GLU A 385 -13.47 -5.28 12.24
C GLU A 385 -13.16 -4.14 11.28
N ASP A 386 -12.83 -2.95 11.80
CA ASP A 386 -12.31 -1.85 10.98
C ASP A 386 -10.98 -2.24 10.33
N LEU A 387 -10.89 -2.23 8.99
CA LEU A 387 -9.60 -2.22 8.30
C LEU A 387 -9.04 -0.80 8.34
N LYS A 388 -7.76 -0.65 8.71
CA LYS A 388 -7.08 0.66 8.79
C LYS A 388 -6.05 0.76 7.67
N ASP A 389 -5.88 1.97 7.16
CA ASP A 389 -4.70 2.37 6.37
C ASP A 389 -4.42 1.41 5.21
N ILE A 390 -5.45 1.18 4.38
CA ILE A 390 -5.40 0.20 3.29
C ILE A 390 -4.42 0.68 2.23
N VAL A 391 -3.31 -0.03 2.07
CA VAL A 391 -2.32 0.15 1.01
C VAL A 391 -2.46 -0.97 -0.03
N MET A 392 -2.36 -0.61 -1.30
CA MET A 392 -2.33 -1.52 -2.45
C MET A 392 -1.37 -0.98 -3.52
N VAL A 393 -0.91 -1.84 -4.42
CA VAL A 393 -0.07 -1.46 -5.57
C VAL A 393 -0.73 -1.96 -6.85
N VAL A 394 -0.81 -1.10 -7.86
CA VAL A 394 -1.25 -1.45 -9.22
C VAL A 394 -0.04 -1.44 -10.13
N ASP A 395 0.39 -2.63 -10.54
CA ASP A 395 1.45 -2.82 -11.53
C ASP A 395 0.80 -2.87 -12.90
N PHE A 396 1.08 -1.88 -13.76
CA PHE A 396 0.64 -1.94 -15.15
C PHE A 396 1.68 -2.65 -16.00
N LEU A 397 1.19 -3.58 -16.79
CA LEU A 397 1.96 -4.52 -17.57
C LEU A 397 1.85 -4.18 -19.04
N LEU A 398 2.95 -4.30 -19.76
CA LEU A 398 2.94 -4.48 -21.20
C LEU A 398 3.09 -5.99 -21.45
N GLY A 399 2.09 -6.59 -22.08
CA GLY A 399 2.05 -7.99 -22.46
C GLY A 399 3.19 -8.38 -23.43
N PRO A 400 3.41 -9.69 -23.64
CA PRO A 400 4.50 -10.15 -24.48
C PRO A 400 4.25 -9.76 -25.94
N ARG A 401 5.21 -9.04 -26.54
CA ARG A 401 5.22 -8.65 -27.95
C ARG A 401 6.62 -8.89 -28.53
N ASP A 402 6.69 -9.33 -29.79
CA ASP A 402 7.93 -9.50 -30.55
C ASP A 402 9.02 -10.30 -29.80
N GLY A 403 8.63 -11.42 -29.17
CA GLY A 403 9.53 -12.29 -28.40
C GLY A 403 9.99 -11.72 -27.04
N ARG A 404 9.55 -10.52 -26.66
CA ARG A 404 9.83 -9.94 -25.34
C ARG A 404 8.83 -10.48 -24.31
N LYS A 405 9.33 -10.80 -23.11
CA LYS A 405 8.47 -11.18 -21.97
C LYS A 405 7.62 -9.99 -21.51
N ALA A 406 6.48 -10.28 -20.89
CA ALA A 406 5.69 -9.28 -20.18
C ALA A 406 6.55 -8.54 -19.16
N ARG A 407 6.34 -7.22 -19.03
CA ARG A 407 7.09 -6.39 -18.08
C ARG A 407 6.21 -5.31 -17.47
N VAL A 408 6.48 -4.98 -16.21
CA VAL A 408 5.90 -3.79 -15.58
C VAL A 408 6.46 -2.55 -16.27
N VAL A 409 5.59 -1.67 -16.74
CA VAL A 409 5.92 -0.44 -17.47
C VAL A 409 5.46 0.83 -16.74
N ASP A 410 4.55 0.69 -15.77
CA ASP A 410 4.02 1.75 -14.92
C ASP A 410 3.62 1.15 -13.57
N LYS A 411 3.62 1.96 -12.50
CA LYS A 411 3.23 1.53 -11.15
C LYS A 411 2.45 2.64 -10.46
N GLN A 412 1.32 2.31 -9.84
CA GLN A 412 0.53 3.26 -9.07
C GLN A 412 0.09 2.65 -7.74
N ASP A 413 0.57 3.21 -6.63
CA ASP A 413 0.11 2.82 -5.30
C ASP A 413 -1.27 3.45 -5.01
N LEU A 414 -2.14 2.71 -4.34
CA LEU A 414 -3.45 3.17 -3.88
C LEU A 414 -3.45 3.17 -2.36
N PHE A 415 -4.00 4.23 -1.77
CA PHE A 415 -4.12 4.39 -0.33
C PHE A 415 -5.52 4.87 0.05
N TRP A 416 -6.04 4.33 1.16
CA TRP A 416 -7.22 4.86 1.84
C TRP A 416 -6.83 5.32 3.25
N GLU A 417 -6.84 6.64 3.46
CA GLU A 417 -6.58 7.22 4.78
C GLU A 417 -7.78 7.00 5.70
N GLY A 418 -7.55 6.31 6.83
CA GLY A 418 -8.57 6.09 7.86
C GLY A 418 -9.15 4.68 7.87
N ARG A 419 -10.34 4.55 8.45
CA ARG A 419 -10.97 3.26 8.74
C ARG A 419 -12.00 2.89 7.69
N LEU A 420 -11.84 1.74 7.05
CA LEU A 420 -12.88 1.10 6.27
C LEU A 420 -13.69 0.18 7.19
N GLY A 421 -14.86 0.66 7.61
CA GLY A 421 -15.75 -0.10 8.51
C GLY A 421 -16.32 -1.38 7.86
N PRO A 422 -16.95 -2.26 8.66
CA PRO A 422 -17.52 -3.52 8.19
C PRO A 422 -18.51 -3.36 7.04
N GLY A 423 -18.38 -4.18 6.00
CA GLY A 423 -19.28 -4.17 4.82
C GLY A 423 -19.21 -2.90 3.98
N ARG A 424 -18.24 -2.00 4.24
CA ARG A 424 -18.04 -0.77 3.46
C ARG A 424 -17.02 -0.98 2.36
N ALA A 425 -17.16 -0.14 1.33
CA ALA A 425 -16.32 -0.16 0.15
C ALA A 425 -15.74 1.22 -0.16
N VAL A 426 -14.55 1.25 -0.75
CA VAL A 426 -13.94 2.45 -1.33
C VAL A 426 -13.54 2.16 -2.78
N LYS A 427 -13.42 3.18 -3.62
CA LYS A 427 -13.09 3.03 -5.03
C LYS A 427 -12.14 4.11 -5.52
N TRP A 428 -11.13 3.70 -6.26
CA TRP A 428 -10.21 4.57 -6.99
C TRP A 428 -10.47 4.50 -8.50
N ARG A 429 -10.12 5.58 -9.19
CA ARG A 429 -9.93 5.63 -10.64
C ARG A 429 -8.44 5.75 -10.89
N VAL A 430 -7.89 4.81 -11.64
CA VAL A 430 -6.45 4.62 -11.78
C VAL A 430 -6.12 4.75 -13.27
N ARG A 431 -4.93 5.25 -13.61
CA ARG A 431 -4.48 5.37 -15.00
C ARG A 431 -2.99 5.08 -15.09
N GLY A 432 -2.63 4.12 -15.93
CA GLY A 432 -1.24 3.79 -16.22
C GLY A 432 -1.03 3.37 -17.66
N ARG A 433 0.23 3.30 -18.08
CA ARG A 433 0.65 2.76 -19.38
C ARG A 433 0.67 1.23 -19.32
N GLY A 434 0.23 0.55 -20.37
CA GLY A 434 0.11 -0.90 -20.42
C GLY A 434 -1.15 -1.36 -21.14
N ASP A 435 -1.21 -2.64 -21.46
CA ASP A 435 -2.37 -3.37 -21.98
C ASP A 435 -2.89 -4.43 -21.00
N ASP A 436 -2.21 -4.66 -19.87
CA ASP A 436 -2.68 -5.48 -18.74
C ASP A 436 -2.27 -4.85 -17.38
N TYR A 437 -2.81 -5.35 -16.26
CA TYR A 437 -2.54 -4.84 -14.91
C TYR A 437 -2.72 -5.91 -13.83
N ALA A 438 -1.86 -5.85 -12.80
CA ALA A 438 -1.96 -6.67 -11.60
C ALA A 438 -2.17 -5.78 -10.37
N VAL A 439 -3.00 -6.24 -9.42
CA VAL A 439 -3.30 -5.50 -8.19
C VAL A 439 -2.87 -6.31 -6.97
N THR A 440 -1.91 -5.78 -6.23
CA THR A 440 -1.38 -6.39 -4.99
C THR A 440 -1.96 -5.67 -3.79
N SER A 441 -2.41 -6.41 -2.78
CA SER A 441 -2.84 -5.86 -1.48
C SER A 441 -1.99 -6.42 -0.34
N PHE A 442 -1.77 -5.60 0.68
CA PHE A 442 -1.08 -6.00 1.91
C PHE A 442 -2.05 -6.44 3.03
N VAL A 443 -3.36 -6.41 2.79
CA VAL A 443 -4.36 -6.90 3.77
C VAL A 443 -4.55 -8.41 3.58
N SER A 444 -3.95 -9.20 4.46
CA SER A 444 -4.07 -10.66 4.48
C SER A 444 -5.26 -11.15 5.31
N GLY A 445 -5.51 -12.46 5.22
CA GLY A 445 -6.37 -13.20 6.14
C GLY A 445 -7.75 -13.56 5.60
N MET A 446 -8.37 -14.58 6.20
CA MET A 446 -9.62 -15.18 5.71
C MET A 446 -10.79 -15.10 6.72
N ILE A 447 -11.98 -14.85 6.19
CA ILE A 447 -13.24 -14.86 6.93
C ILE A 447 -13.59 -16.30 7.35
N GLY A 448 -13.93 -16.47 8.64
CA GLY A 448 -14.22 -17.76 9.26
C GLY A 448 -13.00 -18.48 9.83
N GLN A 449 -11.78 -18.10 9.43
CA GLN A 449 -10.53 -18.60 10.01
C GLN A 449 -9.91 -17.57 10.97
N GLU A 450 -9.71 -16.34 10.50
CA GLU A 450 -9.03 -15.28 11.25
C GLU A 450 -9.99 -14.18 11.72
N ALA A 451 -11.06 -13.90 10.95
CA ALA A 451 -12.00 -12.84 11.27
C ALA A 451 -13.45 -13.29 11.06
N LYS A 452 -14.37 -12.70 11.85
CA LYS A 452 -15.81 -12.85 11.63
C LYS A 452 -16.26 -12.02 10.42
N PRO A 453 -17.26 -12.47 9.64
CA PRO A 453 -17.83 -11.67 8.56
C PRO A 453 -18.50 -10.41 9.10
N ALA A 454 -18.53 -9.35 8.28
CA ALA A 454 -19.32 -8.15 8.56
C ALA A 454 -20.82 -8.49 8.67
N PRO A 455 -21.62 -7.67 9.40
CA PRO A 455 -23.06 -7.89 9.54
C PRO A 455 -23.78 -7.87 8.18
N ALA A 456 -24.79 -8.73 8.02
CA ALA A 456 -25.58 -8.81 6.79
C ALA A 456 -26.23 -7.47 6.40
N ASP A 457 -26.61 -6.63 7.37
CA ASP A 457 -27.20 -5.32 7.13
C ASP A 457 -26.26 -4.36 6.37
N GLU A 458 -24.96 -4.43 6.61
CA GLU A 458 -23.99 -3.60 5.89
C GLU A 458 -23.79 -4.10 4.46
N PHE A 459 -23.80 -5.43 4.23
CA PHE A 459 -23.78 -5.98 2.87
C PHE A 459 -25.08 -5.75 2.11
N TYR A 460 -26.23 -5.79 2.77
CA TYR A 460 -27.52 -5.42 2.18
C TYR A 460 -27.53 -3.94 1.78
N LYS A 461 -27.07 -3.06 2.67
CA LYS A 461 -26.87 -1.64 2.33
C LYS A 461 -25.91 -1.48 1.15
N LEU A 462 -24.82 -2.23 1.11
CA LEU A 462 -23.85 -2.20 0.00
C LEU A 462 -24.50 -2.65 -1.32
N SER A 463 -25.22 -3.78 -1.35
CA SER A 463 -25.89 -4.30 -2.54
C SER A 463 -26.98 -3.34 -3.07
N MET A 464 -27.66 -2.61 -2.19
CA MET A 464 -28.74 -1.68 -2.57
C MET A 464 -28.28 -0.26 -2.91
N THR A 465 -27.14 0.21 -2.39
CA THR A 465 -26.75 1.64 -2.46
C THR A 465 -25.39 1.92 -3.10
N ALA A 466 -24.55 0.91 -3.35
CA ALA A 466 -23.28 1.15 -4.03
C ALA A 466 -23.51 1.55 -5.50
N ASN A 467 -22.85 2.62 -5.95
CA ASN A 467 -22.94 3.11 -7.34
C ASN A 467 -22.22 2.22 -8.38
N THR A 468 -21.53 1.16 -7.98
CA THR A 468 -20.70 0.33 -8.87
C THR A 468 -21.25 -1.09 -8.94
N PRO A 469 -21.58 -1.63 -10.15
CA PRO A 469 -22.17 -2.97 -10.30
C PRO A 469 -21.39 -4.09 -9.62
N SER A 470 -20.07 -4.15 -9.79
CA SER A 470 -19.22 -5.17 -9.14
C SER A 470 -19.27 -5.13 -7.61
N VAL A 471 -19.42 -3.93 -7.02
CA VAL A 471 -19.56 -3.75 -5.58
C VAL A 471 -20.95 -4.20 -5.11
N ARG A 472 -22.00 -3.99 -5.91
CA ARG A 472 -23.34 -4.53 -5.63
C ARG A 472 -23.37 -6.05 -5.73
N LEU A 473 -22.79 -6.61 -6.80
CA LEU A 473 -22.62 -8.06 -7.02
C LEU A 473 -21.89 -8.71 -5.84
N HIS A 474 -20.81 -8.10 -5.36
CA HIS A 474 -20.09 -8.56 -4.18
C HIS A 474 -20.91 -8.46 -2.89
N GLY A 475 -21.68 -7.37 -2.69
CA GLY A 475 -22.63 -7.27 -1.58
C GLY A 475 -23.65 -8.41 -1.57
N THR A 476 -24.26 -8.70 -2.72
CA THR A 476 -25.22 -9.81 -2.88
C THR A 476 -24.56 -11.18 -2.69
N LYS A 477 -23.32 -11.38 -3.19
CA LYS A 477 -22.51 -12.57 -2.90
C LYS A 477 -22.31 -12.79 -1.40
N MET A 478 -22.04 -11.71 -0.66
CA MET A 478 -21.85 -11.80 0.79
C MET A 478 -23.16 -12.04 1.56
N LEU A 479 -24.31 -11.58 1.07
CA LEU A 479 -25.62 -11.98 1.60
C LEU A 479 -25.86 -13.49 1.42
N ALA A 480 -25.55 -14.05 0.24
CA ALA A 480 -25.64 -15.49 0.00
C ALA A 480 -24.71 -16.30 0.92
N TYR A 481 -23.46 -15.83 1.09
CA TYR A 481 -22.49 -16.44 2.01
C TYR A 481 -22.96 -16.45 3.48
N LEU A 482 -23.66 -15.40 3.91
CA LEU A 482 -24.29 -15.31 5.23
C LEU A 482 -25.63 -16.06 5.33
N GLY A 483 -26.18 -16.50 4.19
CA GLY A 483 -27.48 -17.15 4.13
C GLY A 483 -28.68 -16.23 4.42
N ASP A 484 -28.53 -14.92 4.18
CA ASP A 484 -29.55 -13.90 4.42
C ASP A 484 -30.60 -13.88 3.29
N GLU A 485 -31.88 -13.92 3.66
CA GLU A 485 -33.00 -14.03 2.71
C GLU A 485 -33.12 -12.81 1.76
N ARG A 486 -32.58 -11.64 2.14
CA ARG A 486 -32.59 -10.42 1.31
C ARG A 486 -31.70 -10.51 0.07
N VAL A 487 -30.90 -11.57 -0.06
CA VAL A 487 -30.15 -11.90 -1.28
C VAL A 487 -31.05 -11.92 -2.53
N VAL A 488 -32.32 -12.30 -2.39
CA VAL A 488 -33.29 -12.36 -3.50
C VAL A 488 -33.52 -10.98 -4.13
N GLU A 489 -33.64 -9.91 -3.33
CA GLU A 489 -33.78 -8.54 -3.85
C GLU A 489 -32.48 -8.06 -4.53
N GLY A 490 -31.33 -8.47 -4.01
CA GLY A 490 -30.02 -8.16 -4.60
C GLY A 490 -29.83 -8.82 -5.96
N LEU A 491 -30.23 -10.09 -6.08
CA LEU A 491 -30.25 -10.84 -7.33
C LEU A 491 -31.18 -10.21 -8.36
N GLU A 492 -32.39 -9.82 -7.94
CA GLU A 492 -33.38 -9.19 -8.81
C GLU A 492 -32.84 -7.88 -9.41
N LYS A 493 -32.28 -6.98 -8.59
CA LYS A 493 -31.66 -5.74 -9.09
C LYS A 493 -30.48 -5.99 -10.02
N LEU A 494 -29.62 -6.97 -9.72
CA LEU A 494 -28.49 -7.32 -10.58
C LEU A 494 -28.93 -7.92 -11.92
N ARG A 495 -30.03 -8.68 -11.97
CA ARG A 495 -30.64 -9.14 -13.23
C ARG A 495 -31.23 -8.00 -14.04
N GLN A 496 -31.90 -7.04 -13.38
CA GLN A 496 -32.42 -5.83 -14.02
C GLN A 496 -31.33 -4.93 -14.63
N GLU A 497 -30.08 -5.02 -14.16
CA GLU A 497 -28.94 -4.33 -14.77
C GLU A 497 -28.47 -4.94 -16.11
N GLY A 498 -28.87 -6.17 -16.43
CA GLY A 498 -28.68 -6.79 -17.75
C GLY A 498 -27.22 -6.98 -18.20
N ARG A 499 -26.26 -7.08 -17.27
CA ARG A 499 -24.83 -7.22 -17.61
C ARG A 499 -24.43 -8.67 -17.83
N GLU A 500 -24.18 -9.04 -19.08
CA GLU A 500 -23.71 -10.37 -19.49
C GLU A 500 -22.46 -10.83 -18.71
N GLU A 501 -21.48 -9.93 -18.52
CA GLU A 501 -20.25 -10.15 -17.74
C GLU A 501 -20.47 -10.55 -16.27
N MET A 502 -21.69 -10.41 -15.73
CA MET A 502 -22.05 -10.79 -14.36
C MET A 502 -22.96 -12.04 -14.30
N ALA A 503 -23.50 -12.52 -15.43
CA ALA A 503 -24.58 -13.51 -15.48
C ALA A 503 -24.22 -14.82 -14.76
N ASP A 504 -23.06 -15.42 -15.05
CA ASP A 504 -22.60 -16.65 -14.41
C ASP A 504 -22.45 -16.50 -12.89
N THR A 505 -21.97 -15.34 -12.44
CA THR A 505 -21.82 -15.06 -11.00
C THR A 505 -23.19 -14.88 -10.34
N ILE A 506 -24.14 -14.22 -11.01
CA ILE A 506 -25.53 -14.08 -10.53
C ILE A 506 -26.19 -15.45 -10.36
N GLU A 507 -26.03 -16.36 -11.33
CA GLU A 507 -26.61 -17.72 -11.21
C GLU A 507 -25.91 -18.59 -10.16
N GLN A 508 -24.58 -18.45 -9.98
CA GLN A 508 -23.89 -19.10 -8.85
C GLN A 508 -24.38 -18.58 -7.49
N ILE A 509 -24.64 -17.27 -7.35
CA ILE A 509 -25.20 -16.68 -6.13
C ILE A 509 -26.64 -17.18 -5.92
N ALA A 510 -27.45 -17.22 -6.98
CA ALA A 510 -28.80 -17.75 -6.93
C ALA A 510 -28.83 -19.23 -6.50
N ALA A 511 -27.97 -20.08 -7.07
CA ALA A 511 -27.82 -21.47 -6.68
C ALA A 511 -27.41 -21.64 -5.21
N ALA A 512 -26.43 -20.87 -4.73
CA ALA A 512 -25.98 -20.92 -3.33
C ALA A 512 -27.02 -20.37 -2.34
N SER A 513 -27.92 -19.49 -2.79
CA SER A 513 -29.04 -18.96 -2.00
C SER A 513 -30.26 -19.87 -1.89
N ARG A 514 -30.28 -21.02 -2.61
CA ARG A 514 -31.43 -21.93 -2.62
C ARG A 514 -31.80 -22.42 -1.20
N PRO A 515 -33.11 -22.64 -0.91
CA PRO A 515 -33.53 -23.11 0.42
C PRO A 515 -33.08 -24.54 0.73
N LEU A 516 -32.83 -25.36 -0.30
CA LEU A 516 -32.10 -26.63 -0.17
C LEU A 516 -30.61 -26.33 -0.42
N ARG A 517 -29.80 -26.45 0.62
CA ARG A 517 -28.35 -26.27 0.56
C ARG A 517 -27.69 -27.64 0.46
N VAL A 518 -26.65 -27.75 -0.36
CA VAL A 518 -25.75 -28.90 -0.37
C VAL A 518 -24.41 -28.46 0.22
N CYS A 519 -23.84 -29.24 1.13
CA CYS A 519 -22.52 -28.97 1.69
C CYS A 519 -21.74 -30.26 2.01
N SER A 520 -20.46 -30.12 2.38
CA SER A 520 -19.56 -31.24 2.67
C SER A 520 -19.49 -32.27 1.52
N VAL A 521 -19.47 -31.80 0.27
CA VAL A 521 -19.36 -32.67 -0.91
C VAL A 521 -17.99 -33.37 -0.92
N GLN A 522 -18.02 -34.69 -0.94
CA GLN A 522 -16.87 -35.56 -1.09
C GLN A 522 -17.09 -36.45 -2.31
N SER A 523 -16.10 -36.53 -3.20
CA SER A 523 -16.09 -37.50 -4.29
C SER A 523 -14.85 -38.39 -4.21
N ASN A 524 -15.03 -39.68 -4.45
CA ASN A 524 -13.95 -40.66 -4.49
C ASN A 524 -14.18 -41.60 -5.68
N LEU A 525 -13.13 -42.11 -6.30
CA LEU A 525 -13.25 -43.18 -7.31
C LEU A 525 -13.94 -44.40 -6.69
N ASP A 526 -14.90 -44.98 -7.39
CA ASP A 526 -15.54 -46.22 -6.97
C ASP A 526 -14.50 -47.37 -7.05
N PRO A 527 -14.21 -48.08 -5.95
CA PRO A 527 -13.26 -49.19 -5.97
C PRO A 527 -13.73 -50.39 -6.81
N ALA A 528 -15.04 -50.49 -7.09
CA ALA A 528 -15.62 -51.53 -7.94
C ALA A 528 -15.68 -51.13 -9.43
N ASP A 529 -15.87 -49.84 -9.74
CA ASP A 529 -15.94 -49.32 -11.11
C ASP A 529 -15.10 -48.04 -11.28
N LYS A 530 -13.90 -48.17 -11.82
CA LYS A 530 -12.99 -47.03 -12.06
C LYS A 530 -13.55 -45.97 -13.03
N GLY A 531 -14.63 -46.25 -13.74
CA GLY A 531 -15.37 -45.29 -14.56
C GLY A 531 -16.40 -44.46 -13.78
N ARG A 532 -16.48 -44.59 -12.45
CA ARG A 532 -17.45 -43.89 -11.60
C ARG A 532 -16.81 -43.19 -10.40
N LEU A 533 -17.48 -42.14 -9.94
CA LEU A 533 -17.22 -41.46 -8.68
C LEU A 533 -18.38 -41.76 -7.71
N ILE A 534 -18.04 -42.25 -6.52
CA ILE A 534 -18.95 -42.25 -5.36
C ILE A 534 -18.97 -40.83 -4.81
N VAL A 535 -20.15 -40.22 -4.83
CA VAL A 535 -20.39 -38.85 -4.35
C VAL A 535 -21.18 -38.93 -3.06
N LYS A 536 -20.64 -38.33 -2.00
CA LYS A 536 -21.26 -38.19 -0.69
C LYS A 536 -21.46 -36.71 -0.39
N ALA A 537 -22.65 -36.30 0.05
CA ALA A 537 -22.93 -34.90 0.35
C ALA A 537 -23.93 -34.78 1.51
N CYS A 538 -23.91 -33.67 2.25
CA CYS A 538 -24.99 -33.28 3.14
C CYS A 538 -26.02 -32.44 2.37
N VAL A 539 -27.30 -32.81 2.42
CA VAL A 539 -28.40 -32.01 1.89
C VAL A 539 -29.20 -31.45 3.05
N TYR A 540 -29.30 -30.13 3.15
CA TYR A 540 -29.85 -29.41 4.29
C TYR A 540 -31.00 -28.48 3.87
N ASN A 541 -32.15 -28.61 4.53
CA ASN A 541 -33.31 -27.76 4.33
C ASN A 541 -33.21 -26.50 5.20
N ALA A 542 -32.70 -25.41 4.62
CA ALA A 542 -32.65 -24.10 5.27
C ALA A 542 -34.02 -23.39 5.27
N SER A 543 -35.05 -23.91 4.60
CA SER A 543 -36.39 -23.30 4.55
C SER A 543 -37.18 -23.53 5.85
N PRO A 544 -38.24 -22.72 6.12
CA PRO A 544 -39.10 -22.91 7.28
C PRO A 544 -40.12 -24.07 7.12
N VAL A 545 -40.18 -24.72 5.96
CA VAL A 545 -41.20 -25.74 5.61
C VAL A 545 -40.51 -27.09 5.34
N GLN A 546 -41.15 -28.20 5.69
CA GLN A 546 -40.70 -29.54 5.28
C GLN A 546 -40.65 -29.65 3.74
N VAL A 547 -39.62 -30.30 3.21
CA VAL A 547 -39.53 -30.64 1.79
C VAL A 547 -39.70 -32.16 1.63
N PRO A 548 -40.71 -32.64 0.89
CA PRO A 548 -40.87 -34.07 0.65
C PRO A 548 -39.76 -34.59 -0.27
N ARG A 549 -39.15 -35.72 0.10
CA ARG A 549 -38.07 -36.46 -0.61
C ARG A 549 -37.32 -35.67 -1.70
N PRO A 550 -36.45 -34.70 -1.34
CA PRO A 550 -35.76 -33.87 -2.33
C PRO A 550 -34.92 -34.71 -3.31
N TRP A 551 -34.85 -34.25 -4.56
CA TRP A 551 -33.95 -34.79 -5.56
C TRP A 551 -32.56 -34.20 -5.43
N VAL A 552 -31.55 -35.04 -5.66
CA VAL A 552 -30.13 -34.69 -5.65
C VAL A 552 -29.57 -34.99 -7.03
N THR A 553 -28.97 -33.99 -7.66
CA THR A 553 -28.28 -34.12 -8.94
C THR A 553 -26.79 -33.87 -8.71
N ALA A 554 -25.95 -34.82 -9.08
CA ALA A 554 -24.50 -34.65 -9.11
C ALA A 554 -24.01 -34.62 -10.56
N THR A 555 -23.29 -33.56 -10.89
CA THR A 555 -22.69 -33.29 -12.21
C THR A 555 -21.18 -33.44 -12.08
N ALA A 556 -20.60 -34.41 -12.76
CA ALA A 556 -19.15 -34.55 -12.92
C ALA A 556 -18.71 -33.82 -14.21
N LYS A 557 -17.74 -32.92 -14.10
CA LYS A 557 -17.18 -32.14 -15.23
C LYS A 557 -15.71 -32.44 -15.43
N LEU A 558 -15.31 -32.67 -16.68
CA LEU A 558 -13.94 -32.88 -17.10
C LEU A 558 -13.71 -32.17 -18.43
N VAL A 559 -12.93 -31.08 -18.39
CA VAL A 559 -12.69 -30.18 -19.53
C VAL A 559 -14.04 -29.66 -20.09
N GLU A 560 -14.42 -30.02 -21.32
CA GLU A 560 -15.69 -29.62 -21.95
C GLU A 560 -16.80 -30.68 -21.83
N SER A 561 -16.49 -31.86 -21.28
CA SER A 561 -17.44 -32.95 -21.11
C SER A 561 -18.05 -32.97 -19.71
N ALA A 562 -19.35 -33.27 -19.63
CA ALA A 562 -20.10 -33.34 -18.38
C ALA A 562 -21.04 -34.54 -18.36
N THR A 563 -21.19 -35.15 -17.19
CA THR A 563 -22.06 -36.29 -16.94
C THR A 563 -22.86 -36.08 -15.66
N ASP A 564 -24.16 -36.35 -15.73
CA ASP A 564 -25.09 -36.17 -14.61
C ASP A 564 -25.58 -37.52 -14.06
N ALA A 565 -25.75 -37.57 -12.75
CA ALA A 565 -26.51 -38.61 -12.06
C ALA A 565 -27.50 -37.97 -11.09
N ARG A 566 -28.71 -38.52 -11.02
CA ARG A 566 -29.80 -38.01 -10.17
C ARG A 566 -30.41 -39.12 -9.33
N TRP A 567 -30.64 -38.85 -8.06
CA TRP A 567 -31.28 -39.76 -7.11
C TRP A 567 -32.14 -38.99 -6.11
N SER A 568 -33.11 -39.64 -5.47
CA SER A 568 -33.93 -39.02 -4.43
C SER A 568 -33.39 -39.33 -3.04
N LEU A 569 -33.65 -38.44 -2.08
CA LEU A 569 -33.49 -38.76 -0.66
C LEU A 569 -34.56 -39.80 -0.24
N PRO A 570 -34.20 -40.74 0.66
CA PRO A 570 -35.13 -41.80 1.08
C PRO A 570 -36.30 -41.27 1.93
N GLU A 571 -36.08 -40.14 2.60
CA GLU A 571 -36.98 -39.55 3.59
C GLU A 571 -37.26 -38.09 3.25
N ASP A 572 -38.35 -37.57 3.82
CA ASP A 572 -38.66 -36.15 3.80
C ASP A 572 -37.64 -35.39 4.65
N LEU A 573 -37.42 -34.11 4.32
CA LEU A 573 -36.43 -33.26 4.97
C LEU A 573 -37.13 -32.16 5.79
N PRO A 574 -37.28 -32.32 7.13
CA PRO A 574 -37.86 -31.30 8.00
C PRO A 574 -37.14 -29.96 7.93
N SER A 575 -37.85 -28.89 8.31
CA SER A 575 -37.30 -27.53 8.44
C SER A 575 -36.05 -27.51 9.33
N LYS A 576 -34.99 -26.84 8.86
CA LYS A 576 -33.69 -26.69 9.53
C LYS A 576 -32.95 -28.01 9.86
N THR A 577 -33.23 -29.08 9.11
CA THR A 577 -32.52 -30.38 9.22
C THR A 577 -31.79 -30.74 7.94
N GLY A 578 -30.81 -31.63 8.03
CA GLY A 578 -30.10 -32.17 6.87
C GLY A 578 -29.81 -33.67 7.01
N LEU A 579 -29.67 -34.34 5.87
CA LEU A 579 -29.36 -35.77 5.75
C LEU A 579 -28.14 -35.97 4.85
N ILE A 580 -27.26 -36.90 5.23
CA ILE A 580 -26.15 -37.31 4.38
C ILE A 580 -26.67 -38.26 3.30
N THR A 581 -26.45 -37.91 2.04
CA THR A 581 -26.78 -38.73 0.87
C THR A 581 -25.53 -39.29 0.21
N MET A 582 -25.67 -40.39 -0.53
CA MET A 582 -24.62 -41.01 -1.30
C MET A 582 -25.17 -41.55 -2.63
N GLY A 583 -24.48 -41.27 -3.73
CA GLY A 583 -24.82 -41.74 -5.07
C GLY A 583 -23.57 -42.02 -5.90
N THR A 584 -23.75 -42.52 -7.13
CA THR A 584 -22.65 -42.72 -8.08
C THR A 584 -22.89 -41.90 -9.34
N VAL A 585 -21.88 -41.19 -9.82
CA VAL A 585 -21.89 -40.47 -11.10
C VAL A 585 -20.82 -41.07 -12.02
N PRO A 586 -21.10 -41.35 -13.30
CA PRO A 586 -20.08 -41.80 -14.24
C PRO A 586 -19.08 -40.65 -14.50
N ILE A 587 -17.81 -40.97 -14.69
CA ILE A 587 -16.77 -40.01 -15.08
C ILE A 587 -16.97 -39.70 -16.57
N PRO A 588 -16.91 -38.42 -16.99
CA PRO A 588 -16.94 -38.09 -18.41
C PRO A 588 -15.76 -38.73 -19.15
N THR A 589 -16.00 -39.27 -20.34
CA THR A 589 -14.93 -39.80 -21.19
C THR A 589 -14.06 -38.65 -21.70
N ALA A 590 -12.79 -38.63 -21.31
CA ALA A 590 -11.79 -37.73 -21.89
C ALA A 590 -11.45 -38.16 -23.32
N GLU A 591 -11.47 -37.23 -24.27
CA GLU A 591 -11.02 -37.49 -25.64
C GLU A 591 -9.48 -37.52 -25.75
N ASP A 592 -8.77 -36.81 -24.87
CA ASP A 592 -7.32 -36.84 -24.71
C ASP A 592 -6.91 -36.93 -23.23
N GLU A 593 -6.07 -37.93 -22.90
CA GLU A 593 -5.15 -38.16 -21.75
C GLU A 593 -5.40 -37.51 -20.34
N ALA A 594 -6.58 -36.98 -20.04
CA ALA A 594 -6.86 -36.25 -18.80
C ALA A 594 -6.94 -37.18 -17.58
N ASP A 595 -6.22 -36.83 -16.49
CA ASP A 595 -6.29 -37.60 -15.23
C ASP A 595 -7.72 -37.55 -14.67
N PRO A 596 -8.41 -38.69 -14.45
CA PRO A 596 -9.75 -38.72 -13.86
C PRO A 596 -9.82 -38.14 -12.44
N LYS A 597 -8.69 -37.87 -11.78
CA LYS A 597 -8.64 -37.10 -10.52
C LYS A 597 -8.86 -35.59 -10.71
N SER A 598 -8.81 -35.09 -11.94
CA SER A 598 -9.11 -33.69 -12.27
C SER A 598 -10.60 -33.40 -12.48
N THR A 599 -11.46 -34.43 -12.43
CA THR A 599 -12.90 -34.29 -12.53
C THR A 599 -13.48 -33.50 -11.35
N ILE A 600 -14.18 -32.41 -11.65
CA ILE A 600 -14.85 -31.57 -10.65
C ILE A 600 -16.29 -32.05 -10.50
N VAL A 601 -16.70 -32.38 -9.27
CA VAL A 601 -18.09 -32.76 -8.97
C VAL A 601 -18.84 -31.57 -8.35
N GLN A 602 -19.96 -31.18 -8.98
CA GLN A 602 -20.92 -30.22 -8.45
C GLN A 602 -22.18 -30.98 -8.04
N VAL A 603 -22.79 -30.62 -6.90
CA VAL A 603 -24.00 -31.29 -6.40
C VAL A 603 -25.06 -30.25 -6.06
N ALA A 604 -26.26 -30.42 -6.61
CA ALA A 604 -27.43 -29.58 -6.36
C ALA A 604 -28.57 -30.40 -5.76
N ALA A 605 -29.43 -29.75 -4.98
CA ALA A 605 -30.66 -30.34 -4.44
C ALA A 605 -31.88 -29.52 -4.86
N GLU A 606 -32.94 -30.21 -5.25
CA GLU A 606 -34.19 -29.66 -5.78
C GLU A 606 -35.39 -30.35 -5.12
N ARG A 607 -36.57 -29.71 -5.20
CA ARG A 607 -37.81 -30.28 -4.65
C ARG A 607 -38.37 -31.40 -5.53
#